data_AF-A0A6A4MPP4-F1
#
_entry.id   AF-A0A6A4MPP4-F1
#
_cell.length_a   1.000
_cell.length_b   1.000
_cell.length_c   1.000
_cell.angle_alpha   90.00
_cell.angle_beta   90.00
_cell.angle_gamma   90.00
#
_symmetry.space_group_name_H-M   'P 1'
#
loop_
_entity.id
_entity.type
_entity.pdbx_description
1 polymer ?
#
loop_
_entity_poly.entity_id
_entity_poly.type
_entity_poly.pdbx_seq_one_letter_code
_entity_poly.pdbx_strand_id
1 'polypeptide(L)'
;MENCNLSCLPNEVGNLISLETLDLGQNNLRTLPDNICNLTCLKKLYLSDCDVSHLPSEIGRLVALEALILEGNNLLTLPDSICNLTRLKNLNLSNCDVSYLPSEIGQLISLQKLNLGGNNLCTLPDSICNLACLEVLSLPHCNVSHLPEGIGMLSSLKWFDLKSNNISFLPESFSDLASLEILYLNNCRRLQSLPELPIRLRFMDACYWTLLESIPIEFNWQAGPYMSLLGCDMLDENKFTNKEWSAQQRMSILYQPGDEVPNWFQYQYRGSKFSLVVPPLETRGIMGWILCIVYRTHKKPGQRSCMCIFSKKTEGLQNENKHKTGVTYQDEDRMKLLYFPSNLTGIHLYGGDELEIEISSLDPKKTVPWLTVKKCGIKLVYEDEEHIIGCNFSSLGDRF
;
A
#
# COMPACT_ATOMS: atom_id res chain seq x y z
N MET A 1 33.93 -1.57 -13.07
CA MET A 1 34.90 -0.65 -12.43
C MET A 1 34.27 -0.05 -11.17
N GLU A 2 33.52 -0.84 -10.42
CA GLU A 2 32.88 -0.39 -9.17
C GLU A 2 33.95 -0.16 -8.11
N ASN A 3 33.80 0.89 -7.30
CA ASN A 3 34.66 1.18 -6.14
C ASN A 3 36.17 1.19 -6.46
N CYS A 4 36.53 1.83 -7.58
CA CYS A 4 37.91 1.92 -8.07
C CYS A 4 38.57 3.27 -7.76
N ASN A 5 37.90 4.15 -7.00
CA ASN A 5 38.31 5.51 -6.71
C ASN A 5 38.61 6.35 -7.99
N LEU A 6 37.84 6.12 -9.05
CA LEU A 6 37.98 6.84 -10.32
C LEU A 6 37.43 8.27 -10.18
N SER A 7 38.21 9.27 -10.58
CA SER A 7 37.79 10.68 -10.60
C SER A 7 37.28 11.18 -11.95
N CYS A 8 37.54 10.45 -13.03
CA CYS A 8 37.06 10.73 -14.37
C CYS A 8 37.16 9.49 -15.25
N LEU A 9 36.47 9.51 -16.39
CA LEU A 9 36.63 8.53 -17.46
C LEU A 9 37.30 9.17 -18.68
N PRO A 10 38.22 8.46 -19.35
CA PRO A 10 38.83 8.92 -20.58
C PRO A 10 37.82 8.91 -21.74
N ASN A 11 37.98 9.81 -22.71
CA ASN A 11 37.12 9.90 -23.89
C ASN A 11 37.13 8.61 -24.74
N GLU A 12 38.21 7.84 -24.64
CA GLU A 12 38.42 6.56 -25.31
C GLU A 12 37.46 5.47 -24.81
N VAL A 13 36.77 5.68 -23.69
CA VAL A 13 35.69 4.76 -23.24
C VAL A 13 34.65 4.55 -24.35
N GLY A 14 34.39 5.58 -25.15
CA GLY A 14 33.46 5.51 -26.29
C GLY A 14 33.92 4.60 -27.43
N ASN A 15 35.17 4.14 -27.44
CA ASN A 15 35.69 3.20 -28.44
C ASN A 15 35.31 1.74 -28.12
N LEU A 16 34.78 1.47 -26.92
CA LEU A 16 34.36 0.14 -26.48
C LEU A 16 32.98 -0.21 -27.06
N ILE A 17 32.81 -0.10 -28.39
CA ILE A 17 31.51 -0.19 -29.08
C ILE A 17 30.72 -1.48 -28.85
N SER A 18 31.40 -2.57 -28.44
CA SER A 18 30.77 -3.86 -28.10
C SER A 18 30.44 -4.02 -26.61
N LEU A 19 30.69 -3.00 -25.79
CA LEU A 19 30.44 -3.05 -24.35
C LEU A 19 28.93 -3.09 -24.08
N GLU A 20 28.48 -4.15 -23.41
CA GLU A 20 27.06 -4.31 -23.07
C GLU A 20 26.73 -3.87 -21.63
N THR A 21 27.73 -3.82 -20.75
CA THR A 21 27.53 -3.43 -19.34
C THR A 21 28.72 -2.61 -18.87
N LEU A 22 28.42 -1.44 -18.32
CA LEU A 22 29.39 -0.53 -17.74
C LEU A 22 28.97 -0.23 -16.31
N ASP A 23 29.73 -0.76 -15.37
CA ASP A 23 29.53 -0.49 -13.94
C ASP A 23 30.62 0.44 -13.42
N LEU A 24 30.19 1.59 -12.95
CA LEU A 24 31.00 2.68 -12.45
C LEU A 24 30.60 3.08 -11.03
N GLY A 25 29.74 2.31 -10.35
CA GLY A 25 29.24 2.68 -9.02
C GLY A 25 30.35 2.92 -8.00
N GLN A 26 30.07 3.74 -6.99
CA GLN A 26 30.97 4.04 -5.87
C GLN A 26 32.32 4.64 -6.33
N ASN A 27 32.30 5.49 -7.35
CA ASN A 27 33.46 6.27 -7.79
C ASN A 27 33.22 7.77 -7.53
N ASN A 28 34.18 8.64 -7.85
CA ASN A 28 34.07 10.09 -7.62
C ASN A 28 34.10 10.84 -8.96
N LEU A 29 33.26 10.44 -9.92
CA LEU A 29 33.39 10.82 -11.33
C LEU A 29 33.04 12.28 -11.62
N ARG A 30 32.06 12.86 -10.90
CA ARG A 30 31.48 14.21 -11.11
C ARG A 30 30.81 14.46 -12.48
N THR A 31 31.38 13.95 -13.55
CA THR A 31 30.89 14.04 -14.94
C THR A 31 31.21 12.77 -15.72
N LEU A 32 30.51 12.59 -16.84
CA LEU A 32 30.82 11.55 -17.83
C LEU A 32 31.34 12.22 -19.11
N PRO A 33 32.29 11.59 -19.83
CA PRO A 33 32.71 12.09 -21.13
C PRO A 33 31.57 11.93 -22.16
N ASP A 34 31.36 12.91 -23.03
CA ASP A 34 30.30 12.88 -24.06
C ASP A 34 30.39 11.65 -24.96
N ASN A 35 31.60 11.14 -25.19
CA ASN A 35 31.85 9.94 -25.99
C ASN A 35 31.26 8.66 -25.38
N ILE A 36 30.83 8.65 -24.11
CA ILE A 36 30.08 7.52 -23.54
C ILE A 36 28.82 7.21 -24.36
N CYS A 37 28.24 8.23 -25.01
CA CYS A 37 27.07 8.12 -25.89
C CYS A 37 27.36 7.36 -27.20
N ASN A 38 28.61 6.99 -27.48
CA ASN A 38 28.96 6.13 -28.62
C ASN A 38 28.80 4.63 -28.31
N LEU A 39 28.54 4.25 -27.06
CA LEU A 39 28.36 2.86 -26.63
C LEU A 39 26.96 2.33 -27.00
N THR A 40 26.65 2.27 -28.29
CA THR A 40 25.30 1.95 -28.78
C THR A 40 24.85 0.52 -28.48
N CYS A 41 25.76 -0.40 -28.15
CA CYS A 41 25.45 -1.75 -27.66
C CYS A 41 25.27 -1.85 -26.13
N LEU A 42 25.44 -0.75 -25.40
CA LEU A 42 25.34 -0.73 -23.94
C LEU A 42 23.91 -1.00 -23.50
N LYS A 43 23.71 -2.06 -22.73
CA LYS A 43 22.42 -2.48 -22.17
C LYS A 43 22.25 -2.02 -20.72
N LYS A 44 23.35 -1.87 -19.97
CA LYS A 44 23.32 -1.54 -18.55
C LYS A 44 24.40 -0.52 -18.21
N LEU A 45 23.98 0.58 -17.58
CA LEU A 45 24.86 1.62 -17.06
C LEU A 45 24.57 1.84 -15.58
N TYR A 46 25.54 1.53 -14.74
CA TYR A 46 25.47 1.72 -13.29
C TYR A 46 26.40 2.85 -12.86
N LEU A 47 25.84 3.84 -12.18
CA LEU A 47 26.49 5.07 -11.76
C LEU A 47 26.10 5.43 -10.32
N SER A 48 25.71 4.45 -9.50
CA SER A 48 25.30 4.68 -8.11
C SER A 48 26.42 5.35 -7.30
N ASP A 49 26.10 6.37 -6.52
CA ASP A 49 27.03 7.06 -5.62
C ASP A 49 28.31 7.53 -6.33
N CYS A 50 28.16 8.30 -7.42
CA CYS A 50 29.25 8.75 -8.29
C CYS A 50 29.53 10.27 -8.28
N ASP A 51 28.78 11.03 -7.47
CA ASP A 51 28.75 12.49 -7.46
C ASP A 51 28.46 13.13 -8.84
N VAL A 52 27.83 12.40 -9.76
CA VAL A 52 27.53 12.90 -11.11
C VAL A 52 26.55 14.05 -11.02
N SER A 53 26.95 15.19 -11.57
CA SER A 53 26.14 16.41 -11.56
C SER A 53 25.22 16.55 -12.76
N HIS A 54 25.58 15.95 -13.91
CA HIS A 54 24.81 16.03 -15.15
C HIS A 54 25.09 14.80 -16.01
N LEU A 55 24.10 14.38 -16.80
CA LEU A 55 24.30 13.42 -17.89
C LEU A 55 24.68 14.16 -19.19
N PRO A 56 25.46 13.54 -20.09
CA PRO A 56 25.67 14.09 -21.43
C PRO A 56 24.36 14.35 -22.16
N SER A 57 24.27 15.44 -22.91
CA SER A 57 23.05 15.85 -23.62
C SER A 57 22.55 14.81 -24.63
N GLU A 58 23.44 13.95 -25.13
CA GLU A 58 23.18 12.92 -26.13
C GLU A 58 22.99 11.51 -25.54
N ILE A 59 22.69 11.39 -24.23
CA ILE A 59 22.52 10.08 -23.57
C ILE A 59 21.49 9.18 -24.29
N GLY A 60 20.51 9.79 -24.96
CA GLY A 60 19.53 9.12 -25.81
C GLY A 60 20.10 8.28 -26.97
N ARG A 61 21.39 8.44 -27.32
CA ARG A 61 22.07 7.62 -28.34
C ARG A 61 22.33 6.19 -27.88
N LEU A 62 22.21 5.91 -26.58
CA LEU A 62 22.34 4.56 -26.00
C LEU A 62 21.07 3.73 -26.26
N VAL A 63 20.70 3.54 -27.52
CA VAL A 63 19.41 2.96 -27.94
C VAL A 63 19.19 1.51 -27.48
N ALA A 64 20.25 0.79 -27.09
CA ALA A 64 20.16 -0.56 -26.53
C ALA A 64 19.98 -0.58 -25.00
N LEU A 65 20.00 0.57 -24.32
CA LEU A 65 20.00 0.65 -22.87
C LEU A 65 18.69 0.14 -22.28
N GLU A 66 18.80 -0.85 -21.39
CA GLU A 66 17.68 -1.48 -20.69
C GLU A 66 17.66 -1.12 -19.20
N ALA A 67 18.81 -0.76 -18.61
CA ALA A 67 18.90 -0.31 -17.23
C ALA A 67 19.86 0.88 -17.08
N LEU A 68 19.38 1.94 -16.42
CA LEU A 68 20.14 3.13 -16.05
C LEU A 68 19.95 3.39 -14.55
N ILE A 69 21.01 3.18 -13.78
CA ILE A 69 21.00 3.32 -12.31
C ILE A 69 21.89 4.50 -11.93
N LEU A 70 21.26 5.54 -11.38
CA LEU A 70 21.88 6.84 -11.05
C LEU A 70 21.68 7.20 -9.58
N GLU A 71 21.28 6.25 -8.74
CA GLU A 71 21.03 6.48 -7.32
C GLU A 71 22.18 7.21 -6.62
N GLY A 72 21.87 8.18 -5.74
CA GLY A 72 22.88 8.85 -4.92
C GLY A 72 23.78 9.83 -5.67
N ASN A 73 23.30 10.45 -6.76
CA ASN A 73 24.01 11.50 -7.50
C ASN A 73 23.41 12.89 -7.23
N ASN A 74 23.92 13.94 -7.88
CA ASN A 74 23.46 15.32 -7.67
C ASN A 74 23.02 15.95 -9.00
N LEU A 75 22.08 15.31 -9.70
CA LEU A 75 21.79 15.59 -11.11
C LEU A 75 21.05 16.92 -11.35
N LEU A 76 20.20 17.35 -10.42
CA LEU A 76 19.26 18.49 -10.54
C LEU A 76 18.21 18.36 -11.68
N THR A 77 18.63 17.99 -12.89
CA THR A 77 17.83 17.83 -14.10
C THR A 77 18.27 16.61 -14.91
N LEU A 78 17.44 16.21 -15.88
CA LEU A 78 17.77 15.19 -16.87
C LEU A 78 17.77 15.82 -18.26
N PRO A 79 18.67 15.39 -19.18
CA PRO A 79 18.61 15.84 -20.57
C PRO A 79 17.36 15.28 -21.26
N ASP A 80 16.71 16.07 -22.11
CA ASP A 80 15.50 15.65 -22.83
C ASP A 80 15.72 14.38 -23.67
N SER A 81 16.95 14.16 -24.17
CA SER A 81 17.29 12.97 -24.96
C SER A 81 17.14 11.66 -24.18
N ILE A 82 17.05 11.69 -22.84
CA ILE A 82 16.76 10.48 -22.05
C ILE A 82 15.45 9.82 -22.52
N CYS A 83 14.48 10.59 -23.01
CA CYS A 83 13.21 10.12 -23.54
C CYS A 83 13.35 9.24 -24.80
N ASN A 84 14.49 9.30 -25.49
CA ASN A 84 14.79 8.45 -26.66
C ASN A 84 15.16 6.99 -26.27
N LEU A 85 15.37 6.71 -24.99
CA LEU A 85 15.75 5.38 -24.48
C LEU A 85 14.54 4.43 -24.44
N THR A 86 13.91 4.19 -25.58
CA THR A 86 12.64 3.43 -25.71
C THR A 86 12.73 1.96 -25.25
N ARG A 87 13.94 1.40 -25.12
CA ARG A 87 14.22 0.05 -24.59
C ARG A 87 14.48 0.03 -23.08
N LEU A 88 14.53 1.18 -22.42
CA LEU A 88 14.81 1.29 -21.00
C LEU A 88 13.68 0.64 -20.20
N LYS A 89 14.02 -0.33 -19.36
CA LYS A 89 13.10 -1.07 -18.49
C LYS A 89 13.21 -0.62 -17.03
N ASN A 90 14.38 -0.18 -16.61
CA ASN A 90 14.66 0.23 -15.24
C ASN A 90 15.41 1.56 -15.21
N LEU A 91 14.79 2.55 -14.59
CA LEU A 91 15.38 3.87 -14.32
C LEU A 91 15.34 4.12 -12.81
N ASN A 92 16.52 4.18 -12.19
CA ASN A 92 16.65 4.52 -10.78
C ASN A 92 17.33 5.88 -10.63
N LEU A 93 16.59 6.84 -10.09
CA LEU A 93 16.99 8.22 -9.82
C LEU A 93 16.81 8.56 -8.33
N SER A 94 16.80 7.57 -7.44
CA SER A 94 16.64 7.87 -6.01
C SER A 94 17.78 8.73 -5.47
N ASN A 95 17.45 9.70 -4.62
CA ASN A 95 18.40 10.63 -4.00
C ASN A 95 19.31 11.30 -5.04
N CYS A 96 18.71 11.91 -6.08
CA CYS A 96 19.42 12.57 -7.18
C CYS A 96 19.26 14.09 -7.22
N ASP A 97 18.55 14.67 -6.26
CA ASP A 97 18.10 16.08 -6.23
C ASP A 97 17.34 16.55 -7.48
N VAL A 98 16.71 15.62 -8.21
CA VAL A 98 15.95 15.94 -9.42
C VAL A 98 14.73 16.79 -9.06
N SER A 99 14.62 17.95 -9.70
CA SER A 99 13.52 18.89 -9.45
C SER A 99 12.33 18.73 -10.40
N TYR A 100 12.55 18.14 -11.58
CA TYR A 100 11.49 17.83 -12.54
C TYR A 100 11.94 16.70 -13.49
N LEU A 101 10.97 15.99 -14.04
CA LEU A 101 11.19 15.06 -15.16
C LEU A 101 10.97 15.77 -16.50
N PRO A 102 11.65 15.34 -17.58
CA PRO A 102 11.35 15.82 -18.93
C PRO A 102 9.87 15.65 -19.27
N SER A 103 9.30 16.61 -20.00
CA SER A 103 7.87 16.61 -20.36
C SER A 103 7.46 15.41 -21.21
N GLU A 104 8.41 14.75 -21.88
CA GLU A 104 8.20 13.60 -22.75
C GLU A 104 8.58 12.26 -22.09
N ILE A 105 8.69 12.18 -20.76
CA ILE A 105 9.09 10.93 -20.05
C ILE A 105 8.22 9.72 -20.46
N GLY A 106 6.97 9.96 -20.86
CA GLY A 106 6.07 8.94 -21.41
C GLY A 106 6.55 8.22 -22.67
N GLN A 107 7.60 8.70 -23.36
CA GLN A 107 8.20 8.02 -24.50
C GLN A 107 9.02 6.78 -24.13
N LEU A 108 9.31 6.57 -22.83
CA LEU A 108 9.96 5.37 -22.32
C LEU A 108 8.98 4.19 -22.29
N ILE A 109 8.47 3.79 -23.45
CA ILE A 109 7.37 2.83 -23.61
C ILE A 109 7.66 1.43 -23.03
N SER A 110 8.93 1.06 -22.88
CA SER A 110 9.35 -0.22 -22.27
C SER A 110 9.60 -0.14 -20.76
N LEU A 111 9.43 1.03 -20.14
CA LEU A 111 9.80 1.25 -18.74
C LEU A 111 8.89 0.44 -17.83
N GLN A 112 9.49 -0.38 -16.98
CA GLN A 112 8.81 -1.26 -16.02
C GLN A 112 9.00 -0.79 -14.58
N LYS A 113 10.14 -0.15 -14.29
CA LYS A 113 10.49 0.32 -12.95
C LYS A 113 11.03 1.74 -13.02
N LEU A 114 10.38 2.63 -12.29
CA LEU A 114 10.80 4.02 -12.10
C LEU A 114 10.90 4.32 -10.61
N ASN A 115 12.11 4.57 -10.13
CA ASN A 115 12.35 5.00 -8.75
C ASN A 115 12.86 6.44 -8.74
N LEU A 116 12.13 7.30 -8.03
CA LEU A 116 12.34 8.73 -7.89
C LEU A 116 12.46 9.13 -6.42
N GLY A 117 12.56 8.19 -5.48
CA GLY A 117 12.51 8.50 -4.05
C GLY A 117 13.59 9.48 -3.59
N GLY A 118 13.25 10.37 -2.65
CA GLY A 118 14.19 11.33 -2.07
C GLY A 118 14.59 12.49 -2.99
N ASN A 119 13.77 12.80 -4.00
CA ASN A 119 13.94 13.98 -4.87
C ASN A 119 13.01 15.14 -4.45
N ASN A 120 13.05 16.28 -5.14
CA ASN A 120 12.21 17.44 -4.84
C ASN A 120 11.29 17.81 -6.02
N LEU A 121 10.54 16.84 -6.53
CA LEU A 121 9.80 16.96 -7.79
C LEU A 121 8.62 17.94 -7.74
N CYS A 122 7.92 18.07 -6.61
CA CYS A 122 6.65 18.80 -6.44
C CYS A 122 5.46 18.29 -7.28
N THR A 123 5.67 17.96 -8.55
CA THR A 123 4.68 17.42 -9.50
C THR A 123 5.30 16.37 -10.42
N LEU A 124 4.44 15.61 -11.11
CA LEU A 124 4.84 14.71 -12.21
C LEU A 124 4.32 15.28 -13.53
N PRO A 125 5.03 15.12 -14.66
CA PRO A 125 4.51 15.51 -15.97
C PRO A 125 3.35 14.59 -16.39
N ASP A 126 2.35 15.12 -17.08
CA ASP A 126 1.17 14.36 -17.53
C ASP A 126 1.54 13.16 -18.41
N SER A 127 2.64 13.25 -19.16
CA SER A 127 3.12 12.16 -20.02
C SER A 127 3.53 10.91 -19.25
N ILE A 128 3.75 10.98 -17.94
CA ILE A 128 4.03 9.79 -17.12
C ILE A 128 2.91 8.75 -17.25
N CYS A 129 1.67 9.20 -17.47
CA CYS A 129 0.50 8.36 -17.67
C CYS A 129 0.57 7.48 -18.95
N ASN A 130 1.49 7.78 -19.87
CA ASN A 130 1.70 7.00 -21.10
C ASN A 130 2.62 5.79 -20.91
N LEU A 131 3.19 5.59 -19.72
CA LEU A 131 4.08 4.46 -19.42
C LEU A 131 3.28 3.16 -19.22
N ALA A 132 2.72 2.63 -20.31
CA ALA A 132 1.80 1.50 -20.30
C ALA A 132 2.39 0.19 -19.71
N CYS A 133 3.71 0.01 -19.76
CA CYS A 133 4.42 -1.14 -19.20
C CYS A 133 4.92 -0.94 -17.77
N LEU A 134 4.67 0.22 -17.15
CA LEU A 134 5.19 0.53 -15.82
C LEU A 134 4.53 -0.35 -14.76
N GLU A 135 5.34 -1.16 -14.08
CA GLU A 135 4.87 -2.07 -13.03
C GLU A 135 5.15 -1.53 -11.63
N VAL A 136 6.22 -0.76 -11.47
CA VAL A 136 6.67 -0.18 -10.20
C VAL A 136 6.94 1.31 -10.37
N LEU A 137 6.23 2.12 -9.61
CA LEU A 137 6.44 3.55 -9.49
C LEU A 137 6.70 3.91 -8.03
N SER A 138 7.89 4.41 -7.73
CA SER A 138 8.30 4.78 -6.37
C SER A 138 8.71 6.24 -6.32
N LEU A 139 8.00 7.05 -5.53
CA LEU A 139 8.32 8.45 -5.25
C LEU A 139 8.16 8.78 -3.75
N PRO A 140 8.77 8.01 -2.83
CA PRO A 140 8.78 8.34 -1.42
C PRO A 140 9.56 9.62 -1.17
N HIS A 141 9.07 10.51 -0.31
CA HIS A 141 9.76 11.76 0.06
C HIS A 141 10.06 12.70 -1.13
N CYS A 142 9.11 12.86 -2.07
CA CYS A 142 9.30 13.66 -3.28
C CYS A 142 8.64 15.05 -3.26
N ASN A 143 8.05 15.43 -2.13
CA ASN A 143 7.25 16.66 -1.96
C ASN A 143 6.08 16.79 -2.96
N VAL A 144 5.63 15.68 -3.55
CA VAL A 144 4.54 15.69 -4.55
C VAL A 144 3.25 16.17 -3.91
N SER A 145 2.61 17.18 -4.50
CA SER A 145 1.35 17.73 -3.97
C SER A 145 0.10 17.21 -4.69
N HIS A 146 0.23 16.83 -5.96
CA HIS A 146 -0.87 16.32 -6.78
C HIS A 146 -0.34 15.26 -7.76
N LEU A 147 -1.20 14.31 -8.14
CA LEU A 147 -0.96 13.37 -9.22
C LEU A 147 -1.65 13.87 -10.50
N PRO A 148 -1.15 13.51 -11.70
CA PRO A 148 -1.84 13.85 -12.94
C PRO A 148 -3.20 13.14 -13.02
N GLU A 149 -4.20 13.81 -13.60
CA GLU A 149 -5.57 13.28 -13.75
C GLU A 149 -5.62 11.98 -14.56
N GLY A 150 -4.62 11.72 -15.42
CA GLY A 150 -4.52 10.50 -16.22
C GLY A 150 -3.85 9.31 -15.52
N ILE A 151 -3.56 9.38 -14.20
CA ILE A 151 -2.76 8.34 -13.52
C ILE A 151 -3.37 6.93 -13.67
N GLY A 152 -4.69 6.83 -13.77
CA GLY A 152 -5.43 5.59 -14.06
C GLY A 152 -5.02 4.86 -15.34
N MET A 153 -4.38 5.54 -16.30
CA MET A 153 -3.91 4.95 -17.56
C MET A 153 -2.74 3.97 -17.35
N LEU A 154 -2.11 3.95 -16.17
CA LEU A 154 -1.02 3.03 -15.81
C LEU A 154 -1.55 1.61 -15.53
N SER A 155 -2.13 0.98 -16.55
CA SER A 155 -2.82 -0.31 -16.47
C SER A 155 -1.96 -1.50 -16.02
N SER A 156 -0.63 -1.42 -16.15
CA SER A 156 0.32 -2.44 -15.68
C SER A 156 0.87 -2.19 -14.28
N LEU A 157 0.54 -1.06 -13.64
CA LEU A 157 1.13 -0.66 -12.36
C LEU A 157 0.65 -1.60 -11.25
N LYS A 158 1.59 -2.25 -10.57
CA LYS A 158 1.34 -3.21 -9.48
C LYS A 158 1.75 -2.64 -8.12
N TRP A 159 2.81 -1.84 -8.09
CA TRP A 159 3.35 -1.23 -6.88
C TRP A 159 3.47 0.28 -7.05
N PHE A 160 2.79 1.02 -6.18
CA PHE A 160 2.88 2.47 -6.12
C PHE A 160 3.29 2.94 -4.72
N ASP A 161 4.48 3.52 -4.58
CA ASP A 161 4.96 4.12 -3.33
C ASP A 161 4.91 5.65 -3.41
N LEU A 162 4.01 6.23 -2.62
CA LEU A 162 3.77 7.67 -2.48
C LEU A 162 4.08 8.16 -1.05
N LYS A 163 4.83 7.40 -0.24
CA LYS A 163 5.00 7.76 1.17
C LYS A 163 5.60 9.14 1.38
N SER A 164 5.22 9.79 2.47
CA SER A 164 5.80 11.06 2.92
C SER A 164 5.77 12.14 1.83
N ASN A 165 4.68 12.21 1.07
CA ASN A 165 4.39 13.30 0.14
C ASN A 165 3.34 14.26 0.71
N ASN A 166 3.08 15.35 -0.01
CA ASN A 166 2.17 16.43 0.38
C ASN A 166 0.83 16.35 -0.36
N ILE A 167 0.42 15.15 -0.78
CA ILE A 167 -0.78 14.90 -1.59
C ILE A 167 -2.03 15.26 -0.79
N SER A 168 -2.91 16.07 -1.40
CA SER A 168 -4.17 16.54 -0.81
C SER A 168 -5.38 15.69 -1.21
N PHE A 169 -5.39 15.17 -2.44
CA PHE A 169 -6.39 14.25 -2.98
C PHE A 169 -5.75 13.30 -3.99
N LEU A 170 -6.39 12.16 -4.21
CA LEU A 170 -6.10 11.27 -5.35
C LEU A 170 -7.15 11.54 -6.45
N PRO A 171 -6.78 11.55 -7.74
CA PRO A 171 -7.70 11.84 -8.84
C PRO A 171 -8.77 10.75 -8.99
N GLU A 172 -9.88 11.06 -9.66
CA GLU A 172 -10.98 10.09 -9.86
C GLU A 172 -10.52 8.86 -10.67
N SER A 173 -9.63 9.04 -11.64
CA SER A 173 -9.05 7.95 -12.43
C SER A 173 -8.20 6.97 -11.61
N PHE A 174 -7.94 7.25 -10.33
CA PHE A 174 -7.16 6.34 -9.49
C PHE A 174 -7.81 4.96 -9.38
N SER A 175 -9.15 4.86 -9.47
CA SER A 175 -9.89 3.60 -9.49
C SER A 175 -9.60 2.74 -10.74
N ASP A 176 -9.16 3.36 -11.85
CA ASP A 176 -8.88 2.69 -13.12
C ASP A 176 -7.54 1.93 -13.14
N LEU A 177 -6.74 1.99 -12.07
CA LEU A 177 -5.47 1.27 -11.93
C LEU A 177 -5.69 -0.25 -11.79
N ALA A 178 -6.08 -0.90 -12.89
CA ALA A 178 -6.62 -2.26 -12.93
C ALA A 178 -5.67 -3.36 -12.41
N SER A 179 -4.36 -3.11 -12.34
CA SER A 179 -3.35 -4.06 -11.86
C SER A 179 -2.74 -3.70 -10.51
N LEU A 180 -3.14 -2.59 -9.88
CA LEU A 180 -2.49 -2.11 -8.65
C LEU A 180 -2.76 -3.09 -7.51
N GLU A 181 -1.70 -3.61 -6.89
CA GLU A 181 -1.78 -4.55 -5.77
C GLU A 181 -1.29 -3.93 -4.46
N ILE A 182 -0.31 -3.02 -4.52
CA ILE A 182 0.37 -2.47 -3.34
C ILE A 182 0.45 -0.95 -3.46
N LEU A 183 -0.08 -0.27 -2.44
CA LEU A 183 -0.08 1.19 -2.34
C LEU A 183 0.52 1.63 -0.99
N TYR A 184 1.55 2.48 -1.02
CA TYR A 184 2.07 3.14 0.17
C TYR A 184 1.72 4.62 0.13
N LEU A 185 1.06 5.10 1.17
CA LEU A 185 0.65 6.50 1.36
C LEU A 185 0.96 6.97 2.79
N ASN A 186 1.76 6.23 3.55
CA ASN A 186 2.07 6.58 4.92
C ASN A 186 2.71 7.98 5.00
N ASN A 187 2.35 8.75 6.03
CA ASN A 187 2.76 10.15 6.23
C ASN A 187 2.30 11.14 5.14
N CYS A 188 1.28 10.83 4.34
CA CYS A 188 0.60 11.81 3.48
C CYS A 188 -0.38 12.67 4.29
N ARG A 189 0.14 13.57 5.13
CA ARG A 189 -0.64 14.30 6.16
C ARG A 189 -1.71 15.25 5.63
N ARG A 190 -1.66 15.61 4.35
CA ARG A 190 -2.59 16.56 3.70
C ARG A 190 -3.78 15.89 3.04
N LEU A 191 -3.80 14.55 2.96
CA LEU A 191 -4.85 13.81 2.26
C LEU A 191 -6.15 13.88 3.07
N GLN A 192 -7.20 14.45 2.48
CA GLN A 192 -8.48 14.72 3.18
C GLN A 192 -9.54 13.64 2.94
N SER A 193 -9.52 13.00 1.77
CA SER A 193 -10.47 11.98 1.35
C SER A 193 -9.81 10.97 0.40
N LEU A 194 -10.48 9.84 0.20
CA LEU A 194 -10.09 8.82 -0.77
C LEU A 194 -11.15 8.72 -1.88
N PRO A 195 -10.74 8.61 -3.17
CA PRO A 195 -11.64 8.22 -4.24
C PRO A 195 -11.93 6.72 -4.15
N GLU A 196 -12.73 6.21 -5.09
CA GLU A 196 -12.85 4.77 -5.31
C GLU A 196 -11.47 4.14 -5.52
N LEU A 197 -11.24 2.99 -4.88
CA LEU A 197 -9.96 2.30 -4.94
C LEU A 197 -9.98 1.19 -6.00
N PRO A 198 -8.82 0.88 -6.61
CA PRO A 198 -8.71 -0.20 -7.58
C PRO A 198 -9.16 -1.57 -7.05
N ILE A 199 -9.84 -2.34 -7.91
CA ILE A 199 -10.39 -3.65 -7.57
C ILE A 199 -9.31 -4.67 -7.15
N ARG A 200 -8.09 -4.55 -7.69
CA ARG A 200 -7.00 -5.51 -7.41
C ARG A 200 -6.08 -5.12 -6.26
N LEU A 201 -6.33 -3.98 -5.60
CA LEU A 201 -5.50 -3.53 -4.49
C LEU A 201 -5.47 -4.63 -3.41
N ARG A 202 -4.37 -4.85 -2.71
CA ARG A 202 -4.24 -5.90 -1.66
C ARG A 202 -3.68 -5.34 -0.37
N PHE A 203 -2.86 -4.32 -0.50
CA PHE A 203 -2.16 -3.67 0.60
C PHE A 203 -2.22 -2.17 0.42
N MET A 204 -2.61 -1.48 1.49
CA MET A 204 -2.58 -0.03 1.55
C MET A 204 -2.05 0.42 2.91
N ASP A 205 -0.88 1.07 2.91
CA ASP A 205 -0.37 1.74 4.11
C ASP A 205 -0.79 3.20 4.12
N ALA A 206 -1.74 3.54 4.98
CA ALA A 206 -2.36 4.87 5.10
C ALA A 206 -2.10 5.50 6.49
N CYS A 207 -1.00 5.12 7.16
CA CYS A 207 -0.70 5.65 8.49
C CYS A 207 -0.41 7.15 8.47
N TYR A 208 -0.74 7.83 9.57
CA TYR A 208 -0.43 9.22 9.89
C TYR A 208 -1.07 10.23 8.94
N TRP A 209 -2.30 9.98 8.49
CA TRP A 209 -3.11 10.98 7.79
C TRP A 209 -3.89 11.81 8.80
N THR A 210 -3.22 12.83 9.32
CA THR A 210 -3.74 13.68 10.40
C THR A 210 -4.96 14.51 10.01
N LEU A 211 -5.33 14.61 8.72
CA LEU A 211 -6.45 15.39 8.21
C LEU A 211 -7.53 14.55 7.48
N LEU A 212 -7.45 13.22 7.55
CA LEU A 212 -8.45 12.36 6.89
C LEU A 212 -9.80 12.50 7.60
N GLU A 213 -10.78 13.08 6.92
CA GLU A 213 -12.13 13.27 7.47
C GLU A 213 -13.07 12.12 7.12
N SER A 214 -12.96 11.54 5.92
CA SER A 214 -13.87 10.48 5.48
C SER A 214 -13.20 9.43 4.58
N ILE A 215 -13.76 8.22 4.61
CA ILE A 215 -13.42 7.11 3.70
C ILE A 215 -14.67 6.88 2.82
N PRO A 216 -14.53 6.58 1.52
CA PRO A 216 -15.67 6.38 0.63
C PRO A 216 -16.62 5.27 1.12
N ILE A 217 -17.91 5.49 0.87
CA ILE A 217 -19.04 4.67 1.36
C ILE A 217 -19.02 3.27 0.72
N GLU A 218 -18.64 3.18 -0.56
CA GLU A 218 -18.51 1.93 -1.32
C GLU A 218 -17.05 1.47 -1.31
N PHE A 219 -16.53 1.23 -0.12
CA PHE A 219 -15.15 0.77 0.04
C PHE A 219 -15.03 -0.64 -0.56
N ASN A 220 -14.19 -0.81 -1.58
CA ASN A 220 -13.98 -2.10 -2.22
C ASN A 220 -13.16 -3.04 -1.33
N TRP A 221 -13.85 -3.85 -0.52
CA TRP A 221 -13.22 -4.86 0.35
C TRP A 221 -12.75 -6.12 -0.41
N GLN A 222 -13.04 -6.28 -1.71
CA GLN A 222 -12.44 -7.35 -2.53
C GLN A 222 -10.92 -7.18 -2.64
N ALA A 223 -10.43 -5.98 -2.35
CA ALA A 223 -9.03 -5.61 -2.26
C ALA A 223 -8.27 -6.09 -0.98
N GLY A 224 -8.74 -7.11 -0.25
CA GLY A 224 -8.16 -7.48 1.07
C GLY A 224 -6.66 -7.88 1.06
N PRO A 225 -5.90 -7.79 2.19
CA PRO A 225 -6.36 -7.84 3.59
C PRO A 225 -5.61 -6.95 4.62
N TYR A 226 -4.91 -5.86 4.25
CA TYR A 226 -4.21 -5.01 5.24
C TYR A 226 -4.30 -3.52 4.91
N MET A 227 -5.12 -2.82 5.70
CA MET A 227 -5.14 -1.37 5.77
C MET A 227 -4.69 -0.91 7.14
N SER A 228 -3.77 0.05 7.16
CA SER A 228 -3.28 0.64 8.39
C SER A 228 -3.59 2.13 8.39
N LEU A 229 -4.51 2.58 9.26
CA LEU A 229 -4.88 3.99 9.47
C LEU A 229 -4.35 4.51 10.82
N LEU A 230 -3.20 4.00 11.26
CA LEU A 230 -2.61 4.38 12.54
C LEU A 230 -2.22 5.86 12.54
N GLY A 231 -2.66 6.64 13.52
CA GLY A 231 -2.30 8.08 13.64
C GLY A 231 -3.11 9.01 12.73
N CYS A 232 -4.31 8.59 12.32
CA CYS A 232 -5.27 9.44 11.61
C CYS A 232 -6.24 10.11 12.60
N ASP A 233 -5.77 11.15 13.28
CA ASP A 233 -6.40 11.71 14.49
C ASP A 233 -7.79 12.33 14.26
N MET A 234 -8.07 12.88 13.06
CA MET A 234 -9.36 13.50 12.73
C MET A 234 -10.50 12.47 12.50
N LEU A 235 -10.18 11.19 12.32
CA LEU A 235 -11.20 10.13 12.29
C LEU A 235 -11.87 9.93 13.66
N ASP A 236 -11.24 10.38 14.76
CA ASP A 236 -11.82 10.30 16.11
C ASP A 236 -12.98 11.29 16.32
N GLU A 237 -13.09 12.34 15.51
CA GLU A 237 -14.14 13.37 15.62
C GLU A 237 -15.34 13.15 14.70
N ASN A 238 -15.19 12.36 13.63
CA ASN A 238 -16.26 12.08 12.69
C ASN A 238 -17.16 10.94 13.19
N LYS A 239 -18.33 11.34 13.71
CA LYS A 239 -19.51 10.48 13.86
C LYS A 239 -19.81 9.81 12.52
N PHE A 240 -19.30 8.60 12.30
CA PHE A 240 -19.72 7.73 11.20
C PHE A 240 -21.23 7.49 11.33
N THR A 241 -22.04 8.24 10.57
CA THR A 241 -23.47 8.03 10.45
C THR A 241 -23.76 7.15 9.24
N ASN A 242 -24.34 5.98 9.51
CA ASN A 242 -25.12 5.11 8.63
C ASN A 242 -24.77 5.10 7.13
N LYS A 243 -24.16 3.99 6.70
CA LYS A 243 -24.64 3.18 5.56
C LYS A 243 -23.99 1.79 5.58
N GLU A 244 -24.72 0.85 5.00
CA GLU A 244 -24.58 -0.62 5.03
C GLU A 244 -23.23 -1.12 4.52
N TRP A 245 -22.71 -2.21 5.11
CA TRP A 245 -21.37 -2.73 4.85
C TRP A 245 -21.46 -4.11 4.20
N SER A 246 -20.88 -4.23 3.00
CA SER A 246 -20.88 -5.43 2.19
C SER A 246 -19.71 -6.35 2.51
N ALA A 247 -20.02 -7.62 2.73
CA ALA A 247 -19.07 -8.63 3.12
C ALA A 247 -18.86 -9.66 2.02
N GLN A 248 -17.76 -9.57 1.28
CA GLN A 248 -17.26 -10.70 0.52
C GLN A 248 -15.76 -10.94 0.76
N GLN A 249 -15.50 -12.12 1.34
CA GLN A 249 -14.29 -12.94 1.26
C GLN A 249 -12.95 -12.28 1.60
N ARG A 250 -12.68 -12.05 2.89
CA ARG A 250 -11.44 -12.34 3.66
C ARG A 250 -11.46 -11.56 4.99
N MET A 251 -10.62 -11.94 5.95
CA MET A 251 -10.49 -11.18 7.21
C MET A 251 -9.96 -9.77 6.90
N SER A 252 -10.81 -8.77 7.08
CA SER A 252 -10.41 -7.36 7.01
C SER A 252 -9.91 -6.89 8.36
N ILE A 253 -8.74 -6.27 8.38
CA ILE A 253 -8.13 -5.71 9.60
C ILE A 253 -8.01 -4.21 9.44
N LEU A 254 -8.62 -3.47 10.36
CA LEU A 254 -8.45 -2.02 10.48
C LEU A 254 -7.81 -1.71 11.83
N TYR A 255 -6.77 -0.87 11.84
CA TYR A 255 -6.22 -0.29 13.06
C TYR A 255 -6.60 1.19 13.13
N GLN A 256 -7.15 1.60 14.27
CA GLN A 256 -7.57 2.98 14.53
C GLN A 256 -6.99 3.45 15.88
N PRO A 257 -6.70 4.75 16.04
CA PRO A 257 -6.61 5.35 17.36
C PRO A 257 -7.96 5.19 18.12
N GLY A 258 -7.94 5.35 19.43
CA GLY A 258 -9.12 5.23 20.28
C GLY A 258 -8.95 4.26 21.46
N ASP A 259 -9.47 4.68 22.61
CA ASP A 259 -9.50 3.95 23.89
C ASP A 259 -10.91 3.47 24.28
N GLU A 260 -11.88 3.72 23.41
CA GLU A 260 -13.29 3.37 23.57
C GLU A 260 -13.82 2.52 22.40
N VAL A 261 -14.83 1.70 22.68
CA VAL A 261 -15.56 0.98 21.64
C VAL A 261 -16.60 1.94 21.05
N PRO A 262 -16.69 2.11 19.72
CA PRO A 262 -17.64 3.02 19.12
C PRO A 262 -19.09 2.70 19.50
N ASN A 263 -19.91 3.74 19.73
CA ASN A 263 -21.28 3.60 20.23
C ASN A 263 -22.23 2.81 19.30
N TRP A 264 -21.86 2.59 18.04
CA TRP A 264 -22.63 1.80 17.08
C TRP A 264 -22.39 0.28 17.22
N PHE A 265 -21.43 -0.16 18.03
CA PHE A 265 -21.32 -1.56 18.43
C PHE A 265 -22.46 -1.91 19.39
N GLN A 266 -23.35 -2.79 18.92
CA GLN A 266 -24.54 -3.20 19.65
C GLN A 266 -24.21 -3.88 20.98
N TYR A 267 -23.12 -4.66 21.01
CA TYR A 267 -22.70 -5.39 22.21
C TYR A 267 -21.29 -4.97 22.60
N GLN A 268 -21.12 -4.48 23.83
CA GLN A 268 -19.83 -4.04 24.33
C GLN A 268 -19.48 -4.76 25.64
N TYR A 269 -18.20 -5.09 25.78
CA TYR A 269 -17.68 -5.91 26.87
C TYR A 269 -16.37 -5.34 27.41
N ARG A 270 -16.05 -5.66 28.66
CA ARG A 270 -14.75 -5.36 29.28
C ARG A 270 -13.89 -6.61 29.36
N GLY A 271 -12.60 -6.44 29.11
CA GLY A 271 -11.62 -7.52 29.16
C GLY A 271 -11.55 -8.35 27.88
N SER A 272 -10.81 -9.45 27.97
CA SER A 272 -10.43 -10.28 26.83
C SER A 272 -11.33 -11.49 26.59
N LYS A 273 -12.28 -11.79 27.48
CA LYS A 273 -13.13 -12.98 27.41
C LYS A 273 -14.57 -12.63 27.75
N PHE A 274 -15.51 -12.99 26.88
CA PHE A 274 -16.92 -12.63 27.01
C PHE A 274 -17.81 -13.55 26.17
N SER A 275 -19.10 -13.58 26.48
CA SER A 275 -20.12 -14.33 25.73
C SER A 275 -21.22 -13.41 25.21
N LEU A 276 -21.63 -13.64 23.97
CA LEU A 276 -22.80 -13.03 23.35
C LEU A 276 -23.87 -14.11 23.17
N VAL A 277 -25.05 -13.87 23.71
CA VAL A 277 -26.25 -14.64 23.33
C VAL A 277 -26.83 -13.96 22.10
N VAL A 278 -26.86 -14.68 20.99
CA VAL A 278 -27.42 -14.19 19.72
C VAL A 278 -28.90 -13.94 19.93
N PRO A 279 -29.42 -12.73 19.67
CA PRO A 279 -30.82 -12.42 19.88
C PRO A 279 -31.72 -13.35 19.04
N PRO A 280 -32.93 -13.67 19.49
CA PRO A 280 -33.88 -14.46 18.73
C PRO A 280 -34.08 -13.84 17.33
N LEU A 281 -33.82 -14.62 16.28
CA LEU A 281 -33.94 -14.13 14.91
C LEU A 281 -35.42 -14.05 14.54
N GLU A 282 -35.88 -12.87 14.11
CA GLU A 282 -37.27 -12.70 13.67
C GLU A 282 -37.49 -13.28 12.26
N THR A 283 -36.49 -13.27 11.37
CA THR A 283 -36.52 -13.93 10.03
C THR A 283 -35.16 -13.93 9.27
N ARG A 284 -34.09 -13.34 9.80
CA ARG A 284 -32.89 -12.95 9.02
C ARG A 284 -31.69 -13.88 9.20
N GLY A 285 -30.95 -14.21 8.15
CA GLY A 285 -29.66 -14.92 8.25
C GLY A 285 -28.51 -14.01 8.75
N ILE A 286 -27.59 -14.57 9.56
CA ILE A 286 -26.37 -13.89 10.01
C ILE A 286 -25.20 -14.27 9.08
N MET A 287 -24.73 -13.30 8.31
CA MET A 287 -23.64 -13.47 7.35
C MET A 287 -22.25 -13.35 7.97
N GLY A 288 -22.14 -12.76 9.16
CA GLY A 288 -20.90 -12.69 9.92
C GLY A 288 -20.99 -11.71 11.08
N TRP A 289 -19.84 -11.34 11.62
CA TRP A 289 -19.74 -10.34 12.68
C TRP A 289 -18.46 -9.50 12.57
N ILE A 290 -18.53 -8.29 13.10
CA ILE A 290 -17.38 -7.40 13.29
C ILE A 290 -17.00 -7.42 14.77
N LEU A 291 -15.73 -7.69 15.05
CA LEU A 291 -15.13 -7.63 16.38
C LEU A 291 -14.25 -6.37 16.47
N CYS A 292 -14.59 -5.48 17.38
CA CYS A 292 -13.73 -4.40 17.84
C CYS A 292 -12.94 -4.84 19.07
N ILE A 293 -11.63 -4.59 19.07
CA ILE A 293 -10.72 -4.87 20.18
C ILE A 293 -9.99 -3.58 20.53
N VAL A 294 -10.26 -3.04 21.72
CA VAL A 294 -9.45 -1.97 22.30
C VAL A 294 -8.37 -2.60 23.18
N TYR A 295 -7.11 -2.39 22.83
CA TYR A 295 -5.98 -3.01 23.51
C TYR A 295 -4.81 -2.06 23.73
N ARG A 296 -3.96 -2.41 24.69
CA ARG A 296 -2.65 -1.81 24.93
C ARG A 296 -1.58 -2.88 24.83
N THR A 297 -0.45 -2.54 24.21
CA THR A 297 0.73 -3.41 24.19
C THR A 297 1.75 -2.94 25.21
N HIS A 298 2.42 -3.90 25.86
CA HIS A 298 3.44 -3.66 26.88
C HIS A 298 4.74 -4.37 26.45
N LYS A 299 5.88 -3.67 26.61
CA LYS A 299 7.26 -4.10 26.26
C LYS A 299 7.64 -3.97 24.78
N LYS A 300 8.93 -3.65 24.56
CA LYS A 300 9.64 -3.39 23.28
C LYS A 300 9.30 -4.33 22.09
N PRO A 301 9.49 -3.82 20.85
CA PRO A 301 8.91 -4.37 19.62
C PRO A 301 9.42 -5.76 19.23
N GLY A 302 8.50 -6.53 18.66
CA GLY A 302 8.68 -7.71 17.83
C GLY A 302 7.33 -7.97 17.16
N GLN A 303 7.29 -8.59 15.98
CA GLN A 303 6.02 -8.95 15.35
C GLN A 303 5.32 -9.98 16.25
N ARG A 304 4.32 -9.53 17.02
CA ARG A 304 3.55 -10.38 17.92
C ARG A 304 2.17 -10.59 17.33
N SER A 305 1.51 -11.67 17.76
CA SER A 305 0.16 -11.97 17.31
C SER A 305 -0.69 -12.28 18.53
N CYS A 306 -1.96 -11.89 18.48
CA CYS A 306 -2.97 -12.42 19.38
C CYS A 306 -3.80 -13.50 18.67
N MET A 307 -4.41 -14.36 19.47
CA MET A 307 -5.37 -15.35 19.02
C MET A 307 -6.76 -14.89 19.43
N CYS A 308 -7.67 -14.79 18.47
CA CYS A 308 -9.10 -14.68 18.72
C CYS A 308 -9.69 -16.09 18.61
N ILE A 309 -10.30 -16.56 19.69
CA ILE A 309 -10.93 -17.87 19.79
C ILE A 309 -12.43 -17.64 19.84
N PHE A 310 -13.17 -18.25 18.92
CA PHE A 310 -14.62 -18.20 18.86
C PHE A 310 -15.16 -19.58 19.19
N SER A 311 -15.98 -19.68 20.22
CA SER A 311 -16.62 -20.93 20.63
C SER A 311 -18.13 -20.77 20.55
N LYS A 312 -18.75 -21.48 19.62
CA LYS A 312 -20.21 -21.55 19.52
C LYS A 312 -20.71 -22.69 20.40
N LYS A 313 -21.65 -22.41 21.30
CA LYS A 313 -22.40 -23.41 22.06
C LYS A 313 -23.81 -23.51 21.49
N THR A 314 -24.19 -24.70 21.03
CA THR A 314 -25.55 -25.05 20.63
C THR A 314 -25.85 -26.42 21.22
N GLU A 315 -27.00 -26.60 21.90
CA GLU A 315 -27.52 -27.85 22.50
C GLU A 315 -26.60 -29.10 22.39
N GLY A 316 -25.56 -29.18 23.23
CA GLY A 316 -24.67 -30.34 23.34
C GLY A 316 -23.48 -30.44 22.37
N LEU A 317 -23.31 -29.49 21.44
CA LEU A 317 -22.18 -29.38 20.49
C LEU A 317 -21.41 -28.07 20.71
N GLN A 318 -20.08 -28.17 20.79
CA GLN A 318 -19.18 -27.02 20.87
C GLN A 318 -18.30 -26.98 19.62
N ASN A 319 -18.46 -25.93 18.82
CA ASN A 319 -17.59 -25.66 17.68
C ASN A 319 -16.65 -24.50 18.03
N GLU A 320 -15.34 -24.78 18.03
CA GLU A 320 -14.30 -23.79 18.32
C GLU A 320 -13.52 -23.46 17.04
N ASN A 321 -13.30 -22.18 16.78
CA ASN A 321 -12.43 -21.72 15.70
C ASN A 321 -11.41 -20.68 16.20
N LYS A 322 -10.19 -20.74 15.67
CA LYS A 322 -9.03 -19.96 16.14
C LYS A 322 -8.47 -19.11 15.02
N HIS A 323 -8.46 -17.80 15.23
CA HIS A 323 -7.94 -16.83 14.26
C HIS A 323 -6.76 -16.08 14.84
N LYS A 324 -5.59 -16.28 14.24
CA LYS A 324 -4.37 -15.54 14.57
C LYS A 324 -4.39 -14.19 13.85
N THR A 325 -4.09 -13.12 14.59
CA THR A 325 -4.02 -11.78 14.01
C THR A 325 -2.83 -11.01 14.56
N GLY A 326 -2.14 -10.25 13.70
CA GLY A 326 -0.95 -9.47 14.09
C GLY A 326 -1.29 -8.36 15.08
N VAL A 327 -0.34 -7.95 15.91
CA VAL A 327 -0.52 -6.79 16.81
C VAL A 327 0.73 -5.95 16.74
N THR A 328 0.56 -4.66 16.46
CA THR A 328 1.67 -3.70 16.41
C THR A 328 1.95 -3.15 17.81
N TYR A 329 3.23 -3.08 18.19
CA TYR A 329 3.65 -2.46 19.46
C TYR A 329 3.55 -0.95 19.37
N GLN A 330 2.82 -0.32 20.29
CA GLN A 330 2.53 1.12 20.22
C GLN A 330 2.46 1.86 21.57
N ASP A 331 2.69 1.19 22.70
CA ASP A 331 2.73 1.75 24.08
C ASP A 331 1.51 2.59 24.54
N GLU A 332 0.49 2.70 23.69
CA GLU A 332 -0.76 3.43 23.90
C GLU A 332 -1.97 2.53 23.65
N ASP A 333 -3.17 3.01 24.02
CA ASP A 333 -4.41 2.31 23.66
C ASP A 333 -4.69 2.46 22.17
N ARG A 334 -5.15 1.37 21.57
CA ARG A 334 -5.51 1.29 20.17
C ARG A 334 -6.76 0.46 19.98
N MET A 335 -7.50 0.79 18.95
CA MET A 335 -8.64 0.04 18.49
C MET A 335 -8.26 -0.78 17.26
N LYS A 336 -8.79 -2.00 17.20
CA LYS A 336 -8.68 -2.87 16.04
C LYS A 336 -10.02 -3.48 15.68
N LEU A 337 -10.41 -3.32 14.42
CA LEU A 337 -11.61 -3.92 13.88
C LEU A 337 -11.23 -5.15 13.06
N LEU A 338 -11.97 -6.24 13.27
CA LEU A 338 -11.81 -7.52 12.60
C LEU A 338 -13.16 -7.97 12.07
N TYR A 339 -13.27 -8.17 10.76
CA TYR A 339 -14.48 -8.75 10.18
C TYR A 339 -14.34 -10.27 10.00
N PHE A 340 -15.36 -11.01 10.45
CA PHE A 340 -15.43 -12.46 10.43
C PHE A 340 -16.70 -12.91 9.70
N PRO A 341 -16.60 -13.29 8.41
CA PRO A 341 -17.76 -13.82 7.69
C PRO A 341 -18.02 -15.27 8.10
N SER A 342 -19.31 -15.63 8.24
CA SER A 342 -19.78 -16.95 8.69
C SER A 342 -19.26 -18.08 7.78
N ASN A 343 -19.14 -17.83 6.47
CA ASN A 343 -18.65 -18.81 5.50
C ASN A 343 -17.15 -19.14 5.64
N LEU A 344 -16.30 -18.21 6.11
CA LEU A 344 -14.87 -18.46 6.32
C LEU A 344 -14.56 -18.96 7.72
N THR A 345 -15.38 -18.60 8.71
CA THR A 345 -15.24 -19.10 10.08
C THR A 345 -15.86 -20.48 10.27
N GLY A 346 -16.72 -20.95 9.36
CA GLY A 346 -17.45 -22.21 9.56
C GLY A 346 -18.36 -22.20 10.79
N ILE A 347 -18.59 -21.01 11.39
CA ILE A 347 -19.49 -20.79 12.51
C ILE A 347 -20.70 -20.06 11.94
N HIS A 348 -21.79 -20.79 11.82
CA HIS A 348 -23.09 -20.23 11.48
C HIS A 348 -23.84 -19.94 12.77
N LEU A 349 -24.23 -18.68 12.98
CA LEU A 349 -24.97 -18.23 14.16
C LEU A 349 -26.48 -18.18 13.86
N TYR A 350 -27.27 -18.69 14.80
CA TYR A 350 -28.72 -18.65 14.81
C TYR A 350 -29.22 -18.01 16.11
N GLY A 351 -30.48 -17.57 16.12
CA GLY A 351 -31.07 -16.96 17.30
C GLY A 351 -31.07 -17.92 18.49
N GLY A 352 -30.60 -17.45 19.64
CA GLY A 352 -30.44 -18.25 20.86
C GLY A 352 -29.09 -18.94 21.01
N ASP A 353 -28.24 -18.96 19.98
CA ASP A 353 -26.87 -19.49 20.12
C ASP A 353 -26.04 -18.62 21.07
N GLU A 354 -25.14 -19.25 21.83
CA GLU A 354 -24.13 -18.53 22.63
C GLU A 354 -22.79 -18.55 21.90
N LEU A 355 -22.28 -17.37 21.54
CA LEU A 355 -20.94 -17.17 20.99
C LEU A 355 -20.02 -16.66 22.10
N GLU A 356 -19.13 -17.52 22.57
CA GLU A 356 -18.05 -17.16 23.49
C GLU A 356 -16.81 -16.71 22.69
N ILE A 357 -16.24 -15.57 23.05
CA ILE A 357 -15.06 -14.99 22.41
C ILE A 357 -13.96 -14.83 23.45
N GLU A 358 -12.76 -15.30 23.12
CA GLU A 358 -11.57 -15.14 23.94
C GLU A 358 -10.40 -14.60 23.10
N ILE A 359 -9.79 -13.51 23.56
CA ILE A 359 -8.65 -12.86 22.92
C ILE A 359 -7.43 -13.08 23.81
N SER A 360 -6.49 -13.89 23.35
CA SER A 360 -5.30 -14.23 24.13
C SER A 360 -4.02 -13.82 23.42
N SER A 361 -3.02 -13.40 24.21
CA SER A 361 -1.67 -13.18 23.68
C SER A 361 -1.01 -14.53 23.38
N LEU A 362 -0.47 -14.72 22.18
CA LEU A 362 0.39 -15.87 21.89
C LEU A 362 1.78 -15.61 22.49
N ASP A 363 1.99 -15.98 23.75
CA ASP A 363 3.31 -16.02 24.38
C ASP A 363 3.73 -17.49 24.60
N PRO A 364 4.72 -18.01 23.84
CA PRO A 364 5.24 -19.37 24.02
C PRO A 364 5.80 -19.62 25.42
N LYS A 365 6.23 -18.57 26.12
CA LYS A 365 6.91 -18.66 27.43
C LYS A 365 5.99 -18.31 28.60
N LYS A 366 4.74 -17.86 28.36
CA LYS A 366 3.74 -17.43 29.37
C LYS A 366 4.28 -16.41 30.39
N THR A 367 5.22 -15.54 30.00
CA THR A 367 5.88 -14.60 30.92
C THR A 367 5.34 -13.19 30.78
N VAL A 368 4.48 -12.78 31.73
CA VAL A 368 3.86 -11.44 31.90
C VAL A 368 3.14 -10.94 30.63
N PRO A 369 1.81 -10.70 30.69
CA PRO A 369 1.01 -10.34 29.51
C PRO A 369 1.58 -9.08 28.84
N TRP A 370 1.96 -9.23 27.57
CA TRP A 370 2.40 -8.12 26.73
C TRP A 370 1.25 -7.42 26.02
N LEU A 371 0.04 -7.96 26.14
CA LEU A 371 -1.18 -7.43 25.56
C LEU A 371 -2.23 -7.36 26.64
N THR A 372 -2.81 -6.19 26.81
CA THR A 372 -3.96 -5.97 27.68
C THR A 372 -5.14 -5.58 26.81
N VAL A 373 -6.16 -6.42 26.75
CA VAL A 373 -7.44 -6.07 26.11
C VAL A 373 -8.30 -5.37 27.14
N LYS A 374 -8.69 -4.13 26.86
CA LYS A 374 -9.48 -3.30 27.77
C LYS A 374 -10.97 -3.47 27.52
N LYS A 375 -11.38 -3.34 26.26
CA LYS A 375 -12.78 -3.35 25.84
C LYS A 375 -12.92 -4.07 24.51
N CYS A 376 -14.07 -4.69 24.31
CA CYS A 376 -14.42 -5.33 23.05
C CYS A 376 -15.82 -4.91 22.61
N GLY A 377 -16.05 -4.88 21.31
CA GLY A 377 -17.36 -4.67 20.70
C GLY A 377 -17.69 -5.77 19.70
N ILE A 378 -18.95 -6.21 19.65
CA ILE A 378 -19.48 -7.04 18.55
C ILE A 378 -20.62 -6.30 17.83
N LYS A 379 -20.59 -6.35 16.51
CA LYS A 379 -21.74 -6.07 15.65
C LYS A 379 -22.03 -7.28 14.76
N LEU A 380 -23.27 -7.75 14.74
CA LEU A 380 -23.73 -8.80 13.83
C LEU A 380 -24.08 -8.20 12.46
N VAL A 381 -23.83 -8.94 11.39
CA VAL A 381 -24.12 -8.55 9.99
C VAL A 381 -25.17 -9.48 9.41
N TYR A 382 -26.26 -8.93 8.86
CA TYR A 382 -27.45 -9.68 8.41
C TYR A 382 -27.61 -9.66 6.88
N GLU A 383 -28.36 -10.62 6.34
CA GLU A 383 -28.61 -10.79 4.88
C GLU A 383 -29.22 -9.56 4.18
N ASP A 384 -30.24 -8.89 4.74
CA ASP A 384 -30.95 -7.78 4.06
C ASP A 384 -30.13 -6.49 3.88
N GLU A 385 -28.90 -6.44 4.39
CA GLU A 385 -27.94 -5.36 4.10
C GLU A 385 -27.32 -5.53 2.66
N GLU A 386 -27.90 -6.39 1.78
CA GLU A 386 -27.42 -6.75 0.43
C GLU A 386 -27.99 -5.98 -0.78
N HIS A 387 -29.06 -5.18 -0.68
CA HIS A 387 -29.57 -4.45 -1.87
C HIS A 387 -28.62 -3.34 -2.39
N ILE A 388 -27.48 -3.14 -1.73
CA ILE A 388 -26.40 -2.21 -2.09
C ILE A 388 -25.11 -2.99 -2.47
N ILE A 389 -25.23 -4.27 -2.85
CA ILE A 389 -24.14 -5.13 -3.32
C ILE A 389 -24.50 -5.67 -4.71
N GLY A 390 -24.48 -4.78 -5.70
CA GLY A 390 -24.77 -5.15 -7.08
C GLY A 390 -23.71 -6.09 -7.68
N CYS A 391 -24.02 -7.39 -7.74
CA CYS A 391 -24.27 -8.10 -9.00
C CYS A 391 -24.39 -9.62 -8.81
N ASN A 392 -25.47 -10.16 -9.36
CA ASN A 392 -25.76 -11.58 -9.57
C ASN A 392 -24.55 -12.35 -10.12
N PHE A 393 -24.03 -13.31 -9.34
CA PHE A 393 -23.35 -14.48 -9.91
C PHE A 393 -24.39 -15.49 -10.39
N SER A 394 -25.06 -15.16 -11.50
CA SER A 394 -25.91 -16.12 -12.21
C SER A 394 -26.06 -15.78 -13.70
N SER A 395 -24.97 -15.52 -14.42
CA SER A 395 -24.86 -15.76 -15.87
C SER A 395 -23.52 -15.25 -16.40
N LEU A 396 -22.51 -16.11 -16.48
CA LEU A 396 -21.42 -16.01 -17.47
C LEU A 396 -20.81 -17.41 -17.60
N GLY A 397 -21.70 -18.34 -17.94
CA GLY A 397 -21.31 -19.42 -18.84
C GLY A 397 -21.36 -18.87 -20.26
N ASP A 398 -20.41 -19.29 -21.08
CA ASP A 398 -20.45 -19.28 -22.54
C ASP A 398 -20.45 -17.92 -23.26
N ARG A 399 -19.26 -17.49 -23.72
CA ARG A 399 -18.84 -17.49 -25.15
C ARG A 399 -17.92 -16.31 -25.53
N PHE A 400 -16.84 -16.72 -26.21
CA PHE A 400 -15.92 -16.01 -27.12
C PHE A 400 -15.01 -14.92 -26.56
#